data_AF-A0A2P6V2J9-F1
#
_entry.id   AF-A0A2P6V2J9-F1
#
_cell.length_a   1.000
_cell.length_b   1.000
_cell.length_c   1.000
_cell.angle_alpha   90.00
_cell.angle_beta   90.00
_cell.angle_gamma   90.00
#
_symmetry.space_group_name_H-M   'P 1'
#
loop_
_entity.id
_entity.type
_entity.pdbx_description
1 polymer ?
#
loop_
_entity_poly.entity_id
_entity_poly.type
_entity_poly.pdbx_seq_one_letter_code
_entity_poly.pdbx_strand_id
1 'polypeptide(L)'
;MEQLGDKPLPRSAAACVPETRQRKRLQSCSDTESCASARPSARRKRARRCGAAPRAAPASAPGLGGTGAPAAPPAGPLCAHDLSLFVRWHSTDGGVRINRLRLDPIAGVQDLTGLSRRLVKGAFEGAPGGLPDYLTSPAFYKFTPAEELISLPGDIARTEFRLAVTLEGWEYTLCERTLPGTPDPERRLLVTLAEFESDAVTVADRQYIARLLAYPTVCVKRAFLDDAVAALQQGRAPGERCSGSEAGSAPTSPSLSSARGASP
;
A
#
# COMPACT_ATOMS: atom_id res chain seq x y z
N MET A 1 -52.41 0.80 59.87
CA MET A 1 -51.38 -0.15 59.41
C MET A 1 -51.62 -0.40 57.93
N GLU A 2 -51.07 0.46 57.08
CA GLU A 2 -51.15 0.34 55.63
C GLU A 2 -49.80 -0.18 55.11
N GLN A 3 -49.85 -1.28 54.35
CA GLN A 3 -48.68 -1.93 53.77
C GLN A 3 -48.24 -1.17 52.52
N LEU A 4 -47.06 -0.55 52.55
CA LEU A 4 -46.37 -0.08 51.34
C LEU A 4 -45.74 -1.28 50.64
N GLY A 5 -46.20 -1.55 49.42
CA GLY A 5 -45.66 -2.59 48.56
C GLY A 5 -44.34 -2.17 47.89
N ASP A 6 -43.31 -2.99 48.09
CA ASP A 6 -42.04 -2.94 47.38
C ASP A 6 -42.22 -3.31 45.89
N LYS A 7 -41.84 -2.39 44.99
CA LYS A 7 -41.69 -2.68 43.55
C LYS A 7 -40.20 -2.70 43.21
N PRO A 8 -39.63 -3.81 42.69
CA PRO A 8 -38.27 -3.83 42.21
C PRO A 8 -38.16 -3.15 40.84
N LEU A 9 -37.22 -2.20 40.72
CA LEU A 9 -36.87 -1.55 39.46
C LEU A 9 -35.99 -2.50 38.61
N PRO A 10 -36.23 -2.62 37.29
CA PRO A 10 -35.39 -3.42 36.42
C PRO A 10 -34.04 -2.72 36.13
N ARG A 11 -32.95 -3.41 36.47
CA ARG A 11 -31.58 -3.07 36.02
C ARG A 11 -31.43 -3.42 34.55
N SER A 12 -31.56 -2.43 33.67
CA SER A 12 -31.15 -2.54 32.27
C SER A 12 -29.68 -2.13 32.15
N ALA A 13 -28.80 -3.13 32.05
CA ALA A 13 -27.42 -2.93 31.63
C ALA A 13 -27.39 -2.75 30.11
N ALA A 14 -27.26 -1.51 29.66
CA ALA A 14 -27.02 -1.21 28.25
C ALA A 14 -25.55 -1.56 27.91
N ALA A 15 -25.35 -2.70 27.26
CA ALA A 15 -24.08 -3.02 26.62
C ALA A 15 -23.89 -2.07 25.42
N CYS A 16 -23.00 -1.09 25.56
CA CYS A 16 -22.49 -0.31 24.44
C CYS A 16 -21.69 -1.24 23.52
N VAL A 17 -22.28 -1.61 22.38
CA VAL A 17 -21.54 -2.25 21.29
C VAL A 17 -21.11 -1.12 20.33
N PRO A 18 -19.82 -0.80 20.22
CA PRO A 18 -19.34 0.18 19.25
C PRO A 18 -19.40 -0.42 17.84
N GLU A 19 -20.24 0.17 16.98
CA GLU A 19 -20.30 -0.15 15.55
C GLU A 19 -19.26 0.72 14.83
N THR A 20 -18.10 0.15 14.51
CA THR A 20 -17.05 0.84 13.76
C THR A 20 -17.35 0.84 12.27
N ARG A 21 -17.62 2.01 11.69
CA ARG A 21 -17.75 2.21 10.25
C ARG A 21 -16.37 2.47 9.66
N GLN A 22 -15.74 1.42 9.12
CA GLN A 22 -14.44 1.53 8.47
C GLN A 22 -14.55 2.36 7.18
N ARG A 23 -13.99 3.58 7.16
CA ARG A 23 -13.62 4.25 5.91
C ARG A 23 -12.31 3.66 5.43
N LYS A 24 -12.37 2.79 4.42
CA LYS A 24 -11.20 2.18 3.79
C LYS A 24 -10.76 3.06 2.63
N ARG A 25 -9.55 3.63 2.70
CA ARG A 25 -8.90 4.28 1.57
C ARG A 25 -7.63 3.52 1.27
N LEU A 26 -7.63 2.76 0.18
CA LEU A 26 -6.45 2.09 -0.34
C LEU A 26 -5.87 2.98 -1.42
N GLN A 27 -4.66 3.50 -1.16
CA GLN A 27 -3.95 4.38 -2.09
C GLN A 27 -2.79 3.59 -2.70
N SER A 28 -2.85 3.41 -4.02
CA SER A 28 -1.70 2.97 -4.81
C SER A 28 -0.73 4.14 -4.86
N CYS A 29 0.45 3.99 -4.25
CA CYS A 29 1.44 5.07 -4.27
C CYS A 29 2.02 5.33 -5.68
N SER A 30 1.67 4.53 -6.68
CA SER A 30 2.04 4.72 -8.09
C SER A 30 1.33 5.90 -8.76
N ASP A 31 0.13 6.27 -8.28
CA ASP A 31 -0.81 7.10 -9.05
C ASP A 31 -1.21 8.35 -8.24
N THR A 32 -0.29 9.29 -8.04
CA THR A 32 -0.56 10.51 -7.24
C THR A 32 -1.17 11.67 -8.04
N GLU A 33 -1.67 11.45 -9.26
CA GLU A 33 -2.24 12.54 -10.07
C GLU A 33 -3.60 13.06 -9.59
N SER A 34 -4.28 12.40 -8.65
CA SER A 34 -5.64 12.81 -8.22
C SER A 34 -5.67 13.34 -6.77
N CYS A 35 -4.96 14.44 -6.51
CA CYS A 35 -5.07 15.18 -5.24
C CYS A 35 -5.11 16.70 -5.47
N ALA A 36 -6.10 17.16 -6.23
CA ALA A 36 -6.55 18.54 -6.19
C ALA A 36 -8.06 18.59 -6.36
N SER A 37 -8.82 18.37 -5.26
CA SER A 37 -10.16 18.90 -4.99
C SER A 37 -10.93 17.99 -4.02
N ALA A 38 -11.28 18.51 -2.83
CA ALA A 38 -12.67 18.57 -2.37
C ALA A 38 -12.76 19.08 -0.92
N ARG A 39 -13.41 20.23 -0.77
CA ARG A 39 -13.93 20.81 0.47
C ARG A 39 -15.04 19.93 1.09
N PRO A 40 -15.38 20.10 2.39
CA PRO A 40 -16.30 19.23 3.09
C PRO A 40 -17.76 19.51 2.72
N SER A 41 -18.52 18.46 2.39
CA SER A 41 -19.98 18.55 2.27
C SER A 41 -20.66 17.99 3.51
N ALA A 42 -21.31 18.89 4.24
CA ALA A 42 -22.31 18.56 5.25
C ALA A 42 -23.53 17.93 4.57
N ARG A 43 -24.02 16.78 5.05
CA ARG A 43 -25.44 16.43 4.84
C ARG A 43 -26.01 15.43 5.85
N ARG A 44 -27.21 15.80 6.31
CA ARG A 44 -28.12 15.17 7.28
C ARG A 44 -28.90 13.97 6.70
N LYS A 45 -29.23 13.04 7.62
CA LYS A 45 -30.50 12.28 7.83
C LYS A 45 -31.20 11.56 6.64
N ARG A 46 -31.41 10.23 6.76
CA ARG A 46 -32.66 9.56 7.21
C ARG A 46 -32.57 8.02 7.10
N ALA A 47 -33.47 7.35 7.83
CA ALA A 47 -33.53 5.91 8.13
C ALA A 47 -34.42 5.09 7.18
N ARG A 48 -34.20 3.77 7.08
CA ARG A 48 -35.16 2.70 7.44
C ARG A 48 -34.75 1.29 6.96
N ARG A 49 -35.05 0.31 7.84
CA ARG A 49 -35.46 -1.11 7.65
C ARG A 49 -34.49 -2.04 6.90
N CYS A 50 -34.38 -3.34 7.12
CA CYS A 50 -34.72 -4.37 8.12
C CYS A 50 -34.44 -5.68 7.34
N GLY A 51 -33.82 -6.72 7.90
CA GLY A 51 -33.95 -8.05 7.27
C GLY A 51 -32.81 -9.04 7.47
N ALA A 52 -32.97 -9.85 8.52
CA ALA A 52 -32.70 -11.30 8.59
C ALA A 52 -31.27 -11.85 8.46
N ALA A 53 -31.07 -12.93 9.22
CA ALA A 53 -29.83 -13.60 9.58
C ALA A 53 -29.51 -14.78 8.61
N PRO A 54 -28.41 -15.53 8.84
CA PRO A 54 -27.67 -16.26 7.82
C PRO A 54 -28.12 -17.72 7.65
N ARG A 55 -27.72 -18.35 6.54
CA ARG A 55 -27.77 -19.81 6.44
C ARG A 55 -26.69 -20.39 5.51
N ALA A 56 -25.93 -21.29 6.13
CA ALA A 56 -25.22 -22.50 5.66
C ALA A 56 -24.78 -22.64 4.18
N ALA A 57 -23.53 -23.06 4.06
CA ALA A 57 -22.90 -23.67 2.88
C ALA A 57 -23.54 -24.99 2.46
N PRO A 58 -23.32 -25.39 1.19
CA PRO A 58 -22.87 -26.75 0.95
C PRO A 58 -21.67 -26.84 0.00
N ALA A 59 -21.02 -28.00 0.10
CA ALA A 59 -19.80 -28.42 -0.58
C ALA A 59 -20.05 -29.07 -1.96
N SER A 60 -18.95 -29.18 -2.72
CA SER A 60 -18.69 -30.10 -3.86
C SER A 60 -19.34 -29.72 -5.19
N ALA A 61 -18.77 -29.94 -6.38
CA ALA A 61 -17.70 -30.83 -6.86
C ALA A 61 -17.13 -30.33 -8.23
N PRO A 62 -16.22 -31.05 -8.92
CA PRO A 62 -15.31 -30.53 -9.95
C PRO A 62 -15.87 -30.56 -11.38
N GLY A 63 -15.40 -29.62 -12.21
CA GLY A 63 -15.69 -29.56 -13.65
C GLY A 63 -14.40 -29.52 -14.49
N LEU A 64 -14.23 -30.54 -15.32
CA LEU A 64 -13.28 -30.63 -16.43
C LEU A 64 -13.79 -29.82 -17.63
N GLY A 65 -12.91 -29.04 -18.28
CA GLY A 65 -13.22 -28.39 -19.55
C GLY A 65 -12.20 -27.30 -19.90
N GLY A 66 -11.22 -27.64 -20.74
CA GLY A 66 -10.09 -26.78 -21.06
C GLY A 66 -10.37 -25.64 -22.06
N THR A 67 -9.37 -24.79 -22.22
CA THR A 67 -8.98 -24.16 -23.50
C THR A 67 -7.56 -23.64 -23.32
N GLY A 68 -6.70 -23.92 -24.30
CA GLY A 68 -5.28 -23.60 -24.27
C GLY A 68 -5.02 -22.11 -24.18
N ALA A 69 -4.54 -21.66 -23.03
CA ALA A 69 -3.85 -20.41 -22.87
C ALA A 69 -2.40 -20.57 -23.37
N PRO A 70 -1.80 -19.56 -24.02
CA PRO A 70 -0.39 -19.60 -24.39
C PRO A 70 0.44 -19.87 -23.14
N ALA A 71 1.30 -20.89 -23.21
CA ALA A 71 2.13 -21.35 -22.11
C ALA A 71 2.82 -20.17 -21.44
N ALA A 72 2.32 -19.80 -20.26
CA ALA A 72 3.02 -18.90 -19.38
C ALA A 72 4.42 -19.49 -19.15
N PRO A 73 5.49 -18.67 -19.22
CA PRO A 73 6.82 -19.16 -18.88
C PRO A 73 6.75 -19.83 -17.51
N PRO A 74 7.45 -20.96 -17.32
CA PRO A 74 7.38 -21.72 -16.08
C PRO A 74 7.56 -20.75 -14.92
N ALA A 75 6.66 -20.81 -13.93
CA ALA A 75 6.78 -20.06 -12.70
C ALA A 75 8.13 -20.46 -12.09
N GLY A 76 9.16 -19.69 -12.44
CA GLY A 76 10.50 -19.85 -11.90
C GLY A 76 10.42 -19.81 -10.38
N PRO A 77 11.40 -20.40 -9.70
CA PRO A 77 11.41 -20.45 -8.24
C PRO A 77 11.08 -19.05 -7.71
N LEU A 78 10.05 -19.00 -6.85
CA LEU A 78 9.72 -17.81 -6.07
C LEU A 78 11.04 -17.24 -5.55
N CYS A 79 11.27 -15.95 -5.81
CA CYS A 79 12.53 -15.24 -5.58
C CYS A 79 13.29 -15.83 -4.37
N ALA A 80 14.43 -16.48 -4.61
CA ALA A 80 15.16 -17.23 -3.57
C ALA A 80 15.90 -16.32 -2.57
N HIS A 81 15.64 -15.01 -2.62
CA HIS A 81 16.39 -14.00 -1.90
C HIS A 81 15.59 -13.51 -0.69
N ASP A 82 16.26 -13.33 0.44
CA ASP A 82 15.66 -12.78 1.65
C ASP A 82 15.55 -11.26 1.49
N LEU A 83 14.33 -10.79 1.19
CA LEU A 83 14.04 -9.39 1.00
C LEU A 83 13.43 -8.77 2.26
N SER A 84 13.78 -7.51 2.51
CA SER A 84 13.22 -6.69 3.58
C SER A 84 12.76 -5.34 3.03
N LEU A 85 11.58 -4.90 3.44
CA LEU A 85 11.11 -3.53 3.25
C LEU A 85 11.32 -2.74 4.54
N PHE A 86 12.16 -1.71 4.46
CA PHE A 86 12.28 -0.73 5.52
C PHE A 86 11.27 0.38 5.28
N VAL A 87 10.44 0.63 6.28
CA VAL A 87 9.46 1.71 6.30
C VAL A 87 9.91 2.73 7.36
N ARG A 88 10.41 3.88 6.91
CA ARG A 88 10.79 4.98 7.77
C ARG A 88 9.70 6.04 7.76
N TRP A 89 9.15 6.34 8.92
CA TRP A 89 8.22 7.43 9.13
C TRP A 89 8.91 8.59 9.81
N HIS A 90 8.69 9.78 9.27
CA HIS A 90 9.05 11.04 9.90
C HIS A 90 7.77 11.66 10.46
N SER A 91 7.78 12.01 11.74
CA SER A 91 6.68 12.72 12.36
C SER A 91 6.85 14.24 12.25
N THR A 92 5.75 14.98 12.42
CA THR A 92 5.75 16.45 12.36
C THR A 92 6.57 17.11 13.47
N ASP A 93 6.76 16.42 14.59
CA ASP A 93 7.60 16.83 15.72
C ASP A 93 9.10 16.53 15.50
N GLY A 94 9.46 15.96 14.34
CA GLY A 94 10.83 15.60 14.00
C GLY A 94 11.25 14.18 14.42
N GLY A 95 10.36 13.42 15.07
CA GLY A 95 10.59 12.01 15.38
C GLY A 95 10.80 11.16 14.12
N VAL A 96 11.61 10.10 14.26
CA VAL A 96 11.85 9.13 13.18
C VAL A 96 11.65 7.73 13.72
N ARG A 97 10.77 6.96 13.06
CA ARG A 97 10.54 5.54 13.35
C ARG A 97 10.88 4.71 12.13
N ILE A 98 11.70 3.69 12.32
CA ILE A 98 12.07 2.75 11.25
C ILE A 98 11.50 1.38 11.62
N ASN A 99 10.72 0.81 10.71
CA ASN A 99 10.22 -0.56 10.84
C ASN A 99 10.84 -1.40 9.72
N ARG A 100 11.38 -2.56 10.08
CA ARG A 100 11.89 -3.54 9.12
C ARG A 100 10.84 -4.62 8.94
N LEU A 101 10.39 -4.83 7.71
CA LEU A 101 9.39 -5.82 7.35
C LEU A 101 10.03 -6.88 6.47
N ARG A 102 10.16 -8.10 6.98
CA ARG A 102 10.57 -9.24 6.16
C ARG A 102 9.47 -9.53 5.13
N LEU A 103 9.86 -9.86 3.91
CA LEU A 103 8.94 -10.07 2.80
C LEU A 103 8.83 -11.54 2.44
N ASP A 104 7.64 -12.10 2.59
CA ASP A 104 7.32 -13.46 2.18
C ASP A 104 6.76 -13.48 0.75
N PRO A 105 7.31 -14.30 -0.15
CA PRO A 105 6.84 -14.36 -1.54
C PRO A 105 5.44 -14.98 -1.61
N ILE A 106 4.61 -14.42 -2.48
CA ILE A 106 3.26 -14.93 -2.80
C ILE A 106 3.12 -15.09 -4.32
N ALA A 107 2.38 -16.10 -4.78
CA ALA A 107 2.15 -16.27 -6.22
C ALA A 107 1.11 -15.25 -6.72
N GLY A 108 0.13 -14.91 -5.88
CA GLY A 108 -0.83 -13.86 -6.15
C GLY A 108 -1.64 -13.42 -4.92
N VAL A 109 -2.56 -12.49 -5.14
CA VAL A 109 -3.41 -11.90 -4.08
C VAL A 109 -4.31 -12.92 -3.38
N GLN A 110 -4.56 -14.07 -4.01
CA GLN A 110 -5.31 -15.19 -3.43
C GLN A 110 -4.56 -15.88 -2.29
N ASP A 111 -3.23 -15.80 -2.27
CA ASP A 111 -2.37 -16.41 -1.24
C ASP A 111 -2.22 -15.52 0.00
N LEU A 112 -2.69 -14.26 -0.08
CA LEU A 112 -2.74 -13.39 1.09
C LEU A 112 -3.61 -14.04 2.18
N THR A 113 -3.20 -13.87 3.42
CA THR A 113 -3.94 -14.36 4.59
C THR A 113 -4.45 -13.20 5.45
N GLY A 114 -5.21 -13.52 6.50
CA GLY A 114 -5.55 -12.58 7.56
C GLY A 114 -6.22 -11.28 7.11
N LEU A 115 -5.72 -10.16 7.67
CA LEU A 115 -6.23 -8.83 7.37
C LEU A 115 -5.91 -8.44 5.93
N SER A 116 -4.66 -8.64 5.47
CA SER A 116 -4.19 -8.26 4.13
C SER A 116 -5.10 -8.72 3.00
N ARG A 117 -5.55 -9.98 3.03
CA ARG A 117 -6.50 -10.51 2.03
C ARG A 117 -7.82 -9.74 2.03
N ARG A 118 -8.37 -9.47 3.22
CA ARG A 118 -9.65 -8.76 3.37
C ARG A 118 -9.55 -7.31 2.88
N LEU A 119 -8.38 -6.70 3.02
CA LEU A 119 -8.13 -5.33 2.57
C LEU A 119 -8.06 -5.25 1.05
N VAL A 120 -7.23 -6.09 0.43
CA VAL A 120 -7.10 -6.15 -1.03
C VAL A 120 -8.42 -6.53 -1.68
N LYS A 121 -9.07 -7.59 -1.17
CA LYS A 121 -10.40 -8.01 -1.65
C LYS A 121 -11.42 -6.88 -1.49
N GLY A 122 -11.49 -6.25 -0.31
CA GLY A 122 -12.45 -5.18 -0.06
C GLY A 122 -12.26 -3.90 -0.89
N ALA A 123 -11.07 -3.63 -1.43
CA ALA A 123 -10.84 -2.47 -2.28
C ALA A 123 -11.02 -2.72 -3.77
N PHE A 124 -10.68 -3.91 -4.24
CA PHE A 124 -10.64 -4.19 -5.68
C PHE A 124 -11.73 -5.16 -6.14
N GLU A 125 -12.30 -5.96 -5.25
CA GLU A 125 -13.41 -6.85 -5.63
C GLU A 125 -14.67 -6.02 -5.90
N GLY A 126 -15.20 -6.14 -7.11
CA GLY A 126 -16.33 -5.35 -7.59
C GLY A 126 -15.98 -3.95 -8.09
N ALA A 127 -14.70 -3.55 -8.06
CA ALA A 127 -14.28 -2.34 -8.74
C ALA A 127 -14.35 -2.54 -10.26
N PRO A 128 -14.84 -1.56 -11.04
CA PRO A 128 -15.02 -1.70 -12.50
C PRO A 128 -13.70 -1.95 -13.25
N GLY A 129 -12.55 -1.58 -12.66
CA GLY A 129 -11.22 -1.84 -13.19
C GLY A 129 -10.58 -3.15 -12.72
N GLY A 130 -11.22 -3.91 -11.85
CA GLY A 130 -10.66 -5.14 -11.26
C GLY A 130 -9.40 -4.88 -10.43
N LEU A 131 -8.53 -5.90 -10.36
CA LEU A 131 -7.23 -5.80 -9.70
C LEU A 131 -6.22 -5.07 -10.59
N PRO A 132 -5.38 -4.18 -10.02
CA PRO A 132 -4.27 -3.56 -10.73
C PRO A 132 -3.35 -4.56 -11.44
N ASP A 133 -2.74 -4.09 -12.54
CA ASP A 133 -1.81 -4.86 -13.36
C ASP A 133 -0.64 -5.40 -12.54
N TYR A 134 -0.06 -4.62 -11.64
CA TYR A 134 1.06 -5.07 -10.80
C TYR A 134 0.69 -6.19 -9.81
N LEU A 135 -0.59 -6.35 -9.47
CA LEU A 135 -1.09 -7.44 -8.61
C LEU A 135 -1.43 -8.71 -9.39
N THR A 136 -1.52 -8.66 -10.72
CA THR A 136 -1.96 -9.78 -11.56
C THR A 136 -0.90 -10.20 -12.57
N SER A 137 -0.10 -9.26 -13.05
CA SER A 137 0.91 -9.47 -14.09
C SER A 137 2.07 -10.34 -13.60
N PRO A 138 2.60 -11.23 -14.46
CA PRO A 138 3.82 -11.98 -14.18
C PRO A 138 5.08 -11.10 -14.26
N ALA A 139 4.99 -9.85 -14.71
CA ALA A 139 6.12 -8.91 -14.75
C ALA A 139 6.57 -8.44 -13.35
N PHE A 140 5.82 -8.79 -12.30
CA PHE A 140 6.11 -8.41 -10.92
C PHE A 140 6.23 -9.64 -10.02
N TYR A 141 7.29 -9.67 -9.21
CA TYR A 141 7.31 -10.43 -7.98
C TYR A 141 6.39 -9.79 -6.96
N LYS A 142 5.69 -10.62 -6.19
CA LYS A 142 4.69 -10.19 -5.21
C LYS A 142 5.11 -10.74 -3.87
N PHE A 143 5.04 -9.88 -2.88
CA PHE A 143 5.39 -10.22 -1.51
C PHE A 143 4.33 -9.69 -0.57
N THR A 144 4.22 -10.33 0.58
CA THR A 144 3.47 -9.82 1.73
C THR A 144 4.44 -9.69 2.91
N PRO A 145 4.37 -8.63 3.72
CA PRO A 145 5.12 -8.57 4.96
C PRO A 145 4.80 -9.77 5.87
N ALA A 146 5.84 -10.41 6.42
CA ALA A 146 5.70 -11.52 7.36
C ALA A 146 4.97 -11.09 8.65
N GLU A 147 5.08 -9.81 9.00
CA GLU A 147 4.46 -9.20 10.17
C GLU A 147 3.44 -8.13 9.75
N GLU A 148 2.25 -8.18 10.35
CA GLU A 148 1.25 -7.13 10.18
C GLU A 148 1.71 -5.87 10.93
N LEU A 149 2.31 -4.94 10.20
CA LEU A 149 2.66 -3.63 10.75
C LEU A 149 1.40 -2.78 10.87
N ILE A 150 0.97 -2.55 12.10
CA ILE A 150 -0.12 -1.64 12.45
C ILE A 150 0.49 -0.52 13.30
N SER A 151 0.42 0.71 12.80
CA SER A 151 0.83 1.90 13.56
C SER A 151 -0.33 2.87 13.68
N LEU A 152 -0.36 3.59 14.79
CA LEU A 152 -1.22 4.75 15.01
C LEU A 152 -0.47 5.99 14.50
N PRO A 153 -0.73 6.49 13.27
CA PRO A 153 -0.10 7.70 12.78
C PRO A 153 -0.72 8.91 13.48
N GLY A 154 -0.28 9.15 14.72
CA GLY A 154 -0.22 10.51 15.24
C GLY A 154 0.91 11.18 14.47
N ASP A 155 0.57 11.84 13.36
CA ASP A 155 1.40 12.83 12.68
C ASP A 155 2.56 12.34 11.79
N ILE A 156 2.34 11.33 10.93
CA ILE A 156 3.33 11.02 9.88
C ILE A 156 3.35 12.13 8.82
N ALA A 157 4.46 12.87 8.75
CA ALA A 157 4.72 13.91 7.76
C ALA A 157 5.33 13.36 6.46
N ARG A 158 6.18 12.32 6.56
CA ARG A 158 6.88 11.72 5.42
C ARG A 158 7.06 10.22 5.64
N THR A 159 6.92 9.44 4.58
CA THR A 159 7.22 8.00 4.59
C THR A 159 8.31 7.71 3.57
N GLU A 160 9.36 7.00 3.97
CA GLU A 160 10.41 6.51 3.08
C GLU A 160 10.37 4.98 3.07
N PHE A 161 10.40 4.41 1.88
CA PHE A 161 10.53 2.99 1.64
C PHE A 161 11.93 2.70 1.14
N ARG A 162 12.58 1.70 1.73
CA ARG A 162 13.85 1.17 1.26
C ARG A 162 13.74 -0.34 1.11
N LEU A 163 13.82 -0.82 -0.13
CA LEU A 163 13.89 -2.25 -0.42
C LEU A 163 15.34 -2.71 -0.28
N ALA A 164 15.56 -3.73 0.51
CA ALA A 164 16.88 -4.33 0.71
C ALA A 164 16.84 -5.84 0.48
N VAL A 165 17.97 -6.38 0.03
CA VAL A 165 18.23 -7.82 -0.09
C VAL A 165 19.35 -8.23 0.85
N THR A 166 19.19 -9.39 1.50
CA THR A 166 20.25 -10.00 2.30
C THR A 166 20.96 -11.06 1.46
N LEU A 167 22.25 -10.87 1.17
CA LEU A 167 23.10 -11.82 0.43
C LEU A 167 24.37 -12.06 1.23
N GLU A 168 24.71 -13.33 1.48
CA GLU A 168 25.94 -13.72 2.19
C GLU A 168 26.11 -13.04 3.57
N GLY A 169 24.99 -12.78 4.26
CA GLY A 169 24.98 -12.10 5.55
C GLY A 169 25.06 -10.57 5.49
N TRP A 170 25.20 -10.00 4.29
CA TRP A 170 25.22 -8.55 4.05
C TRP A 170 23.89 -8.03 3.55
N GLU A 171 23.51 -6.83 3.99
CA GLU A 171 22.30 -6.14 3.55
C GLU A 171 22.66 -5.09 2.47
N TYR A 172 22.04 -5.23 1.30
CA TYR A 172 22.22 -4.31 0.18
C TYR A 172 20.92 -3.58 -0.14
N THR A 173 20.98 -2.25 -0.21
CA THR A 173 19.86 -1.43 -0.68
C THR A 173 19.70 -1.58 -2.19
N LEU A 174 18.50 -1.98 -2.63
CA LEU A 174 18.16 -2.10 -4.05
C LEU A 174 17.50 -0.84 -4.60
N CYS A 175 16.54 -0.30 -3.85
CA CYS A 175 15.88 0.95 -4.21
C CYS A 175 15.33 1.68 -2.99
N GLU A 176 15.23 3.00 -3.11
CA GLU A 176 14.64 3.88 -2.12
C GLU A 176 13.55 4.73 -2.77
N ARG A 177 12.52 5.04 -2.00
CA ARG A 177 11.39 5.84 -2.45
C ARG A 177 10.81 6.67 -1.32
N THR A 178 10.57 7.94 -1.57
CA THR A 178 10.00 8.87 -0.59
C THR A 178 8.58 9.26 -0.96
N LEU A 179 7.69 9.31 0.03
CA LEU A 179 6.30 9.74 -0.08
C LEU A 179 5.96 10.88 0.90
N PRO A 180 5.14 11.86 0.48
CA PRO A 180 4.72 12.08 -0.91
C PRO A 180 5.91 12.42 -1.81
N GLY A 181 5.88 12.00 -3.07
CA GLY A 181 6.99 12.17 -4.01
C GLY A 181 6.58 11.85 -5.44
N THR A 182 7.49 12.09 -6.39
CA THR A 182 7.25 11.80 -7.81
C THR A 182 6.94 10.30 -8.00
N PRO A 183 5.91 9.95 -8.79
CA PRO A 183 5.67 8.58 -9.21
C PRO A 183 6.92 7.96 -9.81
N ASP A 184 7.16 6.68 -9.51
CA ASP A 184 8.24 5.93 -10.14
C ASP A 184 7.82 5.56 -11.59
N PRO A 185 8.42 6.16 -12.63
CA PRO A 185 8.02 5.91 -14.01
C PRO A 185 8.31 4.47 -14.43
N GLU A 186 9.30 3.83 -13.83
CA GLU A 186 9.70 2.46 -14.16
C GLU A 186 8.94 1.40 -13.35
N ARG A 187 8.23 1.84 -12.29
CA ARG A 187 7.48 1.00 -11.36
C ARG A 187 8.34 -0.11 -10.75
N ARG A 188 9.57 0.22 -10.34
CA ARG A 188 10.54 -0.71 -9.74
C ARG A 188 10.00 -1.28 -8.42
N LEU A 189 9.42 -0.42 -7.58
CA LEU A 189 8.84 -0.76 -6.28
C LEU A 189 7.46 -0.14 -6.11
N LEU A 190 6.45 -1.01 -5.97
CA LEU A 190 5.07 -0.65 -5.73
C LEU A 190 4.64 -1.23 -4.38
N VAL A 191 4.25 -0.35 -3.45
CA VAL A 191 3.72 -0.75 -2.15
C VAL A 191 2.25 -0.38 -2.11
N THR A 192 1.40 -1.36 -1.85
CA THR A 192 -0.01 -1.11 -1.60
C THR A 192 -0.17 -0.66 -0.15
N LEU A 193 -0.74 0.52 0.05
CA LEU A 193 -1.00 1.09 1.38
C LEU A 193 -2.50 1.10 1.65
N ALA A 194 -2.89 0.48 2.77
CA ALA A 194 -4.24 0.57 3.31
C ALA A 194 -4.27 1.49 4.52
N GLU A 195 -5.06 2.57 4.42
CA GLU A 195 -5.29 3.48 5.52
C GLU A 195 -6.68 3.26 6.11
N PHE A 196 -6.73 3.14 7.43
CA PHE A 196 -7.96 3.09 8.21
C PHE A 196 -8.02 4.30 9.10
N GLU A 197 -9.17 4.92 9.13
CA GLU A 197 -9.52 5.86 10.18
C GLU A 197 -10.73 5.28 10.90
N SER A 198 -10.61 5.07 12.22
CA SER A 198 -11.75 4.67 13.04
C SER A 198 -12.75 5.81 13.10
N ASP A 199 -14.01 5.47 13.36
CA ASP A 199 -14.92 6.48 13.86
C ASP A 199 -14.37 7.04 15.17
N ALA A 200 -14.68 8.30 15.40
CA ALA A 200 -14.26 8.96 16.60
C ALA A 200 -15.00 8.38 17.80
N VAL A 201 -14.24 7.81 18.74
CA VAL A 201 -14.78 7.26 19.99
C VAL A 201 -14.57 8.31 21.07
N THR A 202 -15.66 8.79 21.66
CA THR A 202 -15.59 9.69 22.81
C THR A 202 -15.43 8.85 24.08
N VAL A 203 -14.31 9.01 24.79
CA VAL A 203 -14.08 8.43 26.11
C VAL A 203 -13.95 9.58 27.10
N ALA A 204 -14.89 9.67 28.04
CA ALA A 204 -15.13 10.86 28.88
C ALA A 204 -15.37 12.11 28.01
N ASP A 205 -14.56 13.15 28.16
CA ASP A 205 -14.66 14.42 27.40
C ASP A 205 -13.64 14.52 26.26
N ARG A 206 -12.99 13.40 25.90
CA ARG A 206 -11.96 13.36 24.84
C ARG A 206 -12.40 12.48 23.68
N GLN A 207 -12.19 12.99 22.47
CA GLN A 207 -12.49 12.30 21.23
C GLN A 207 -11.22 11.61 20.71
N TYR A 208 -11.28 10.29 20.57
CA TYR A 208 -10.18 9.46 20.10
C TYR A 208 -10.47 8.98 18.68
N ILE A 209 -9.53 9.23 17.77
CA ILE A 209 -9.57 8.71 16.41
C ILE A 209 -8.34 7.82 16.24
N ALA A 210 -8.56 6.52 16.08
CA ALA A 210 -7.49 5.59 15.78
C ALA A 210 -7.28 5.58 14.27
N ARG A 211 -6.10 6.00 13.84
CA ARG A 211 -5.66 5.81 12.46
C ARG A 211 -4.81 4.55 12.40
N LEU A 212 -4.91 3.74 11.35
CA LEU A 212 -4.09 2.55 11.18
C LEU A 212 -3.56 2.52 9.76
N LEU A 213 -2.28 2.20 9.60
CA LEU A 213 -1.66 1.94 8.30
C LEU A 213 -1.30 0.46 8.20
N ALA A 214 -1.52 -0.13 7.03
CA ALA A 214 -1.09 -1.49 6.72
C ALA A 214 -0.52 -1.58 5.30
N TYR A 215 0.44 -2.48 5.10
CA TYR A 215 1.14 -2.70 3.82
C TYR A 215 0.86 -4.10 3.28
N PRO A 216 -0.36 -4.39 2.80
CA PRO A 216 -0.76 -5.76 2.47
C PRO A 216 0.10 -6.43 1.40
N THR A 217 0.59 -5.66 0.42
CA THR A 217 1.33 -6.19 -0.73
C THR A 217 2.48 -5.27 -1.12
N VAL A 218 3.62 -5.88 -1.44
CA VAL A 218 4.80 -5.25 -2.03
C VAL A 218 5.06 -5.93 -3.37
N CYS A 219 5.03 -5.16 -4.44
CA CYS A 219 5.30 -5.64 -5.79
C CYS A 219 6.60 -5.04 -6.31
N VAL A 220 7.49 -5.90 -6.78
CA VAL A 220 8.80 -5.52 -7.33
C VAL A 220 8.88 -6.00 -8.76
N LYS A 221 9.27 -5.12 -9.68
CA LYS A 221 9.40 -5.47 -11.09
C LYS A 221 10.49 -6.54 -11.26
N ARG A 222 10.18 -7.66 -11.93
CA ARG A 222 11.08 -8.82 -12.06
C ARG A 222 12.42 -8.44 -12.68
N ALA A 223 12.38 -7.84 -13.87
CA ALA A 223 13.59 -7.42 -14.57
C ALA A 223 14.52 -6.56 -13.71
N PHE A 224 13.96 -5.61 -12.96
CA PHE A 224 14.74 -4.76 -12.05
C PHE A 224 15.40 -5.57 -10.93
N LEU A 225 14.64 -6.45 -10.26
CA LEU A 225 15.16 -7.24 -9.15
C LEU A 225 16.22 -8.24 -9.61
N ASP A 226 15.95 -8.94 -10.71
CA ASP A 226 16.84 -9.95 -11.27
C ASP A 226 18.17 -9.32 -11.71
N ASP A 227 18.12 -8.18 -12.40
CA ASP A 227 19.32 -7.44 -12.82
C ASP A 227 20.12 -6.93 -11.61
N ALA A 228 19.44 -6.40 -10.59
CA ALA A 228 20.09 -5.86 -9.40
C ALA A 228 20.79 -6.96 -8.57
N VAL A 229 20.14 -8.12 -8.40
CA VAL A 229 20.72 -9.25 -7.70
C VAL A 229 21.88 -9.86 -8.50
N ALA A 230 21.73 -10.02 -9.82
CA ALA A 230 22.81 -10.50 -10.67
C ALA A 230 24.04 -9.57 -10.63
N ALA A 231 23.83 -8.25 -10.59
CA ALA A 231 24.91 -7.28 -10.42
C ALA A 231 25.63 -7.44 -9.07
N LEU A 232 24.88 -7.58 -7.98
CA LEU A 232 25.43 -7.79 -6.64
C LEU A 232 26.25 -9.08 -6.53
N GLN A 233 25.78 -10.18 -7.11
CA GLN A 233 26.51 -11.46 -7.16
C GLN A 233 27.81 -11.35 -7.98
N GLN A 234 27.88 -10.43 -8.93
CA GLN A 234 29.10 -10.11 -9.69
C GLN A 234 29.99 -9.09 -8.98
N GLY A 235 29.67 -8.70 -7.74
CA GLY A 235 30.41 -7.69 -6.98
C GLY A 235 30.24 -6.27 -7.49
N ARG A 236 29.21 -5.99 -8.30
CA ARG A 236 28.90 -4.64 -8.79
C ARG A 236 27.93 -3.93 -7.85
N ALA A 237 28.10 -2.63 -7.70
CA ALA A 237 27.16 -1.82 -6.93
C ALA A 237 25.79 -1.76 -7.64
N PRO A 238 24.68 -1.90 -6.91
CA PRO A 238 23.35 -1.76 -7.47
C PRO A 238 23.11 -0.28 -7.77
N GLY A 239 23.14 0.10 -9.05
CA GLY A 239 22.73 1.46 -9.47
C GLY A 239 23.61 2.20 -10.47
N GLU A 240 24.76 1.68 -10.89
CA GLU A 240 25.63 2.40 -11.84
C GLU A 240 25.07 2.54 -13.27
N ARG A 241 23.90 1.98 -13.58
CA ARG A 241 23.29 2.06 -14.92
C ARG A 241 22.18 3.11 -15.07
N CYS A 242 21.85 3.91 -14.05
CA CYS A 242 20.68 4.82 -14.09
C CYS A 242 20.98 6.30 -13.83
N SER A 243 22.22 6.76 -13.86
CA SER A 243 22.53 8.17 -14.12
C SER A 243 22.76 8.34 -15.61
N GLY A 244 21.84 9.03 -16.27
CA GLY A 244 21.72 9.13 -17.72
C GLY A 244 23.04 9.43 -18.45
N SER A 245 23.34 8.59 -19.44
CA SER A 245 24.13 9.02 -20.60
C SER A 245 23.21 9.89 -21.47
N GLU A 246 22.99 11.15 -21.04
CA GLU A 246 22.80 12.23 -22.02
C GLU A 246 24.17 12.44 -22.67
N ALA A 247 24.43 11.68 -23.73
CA ALA A 247 25.51 12.00 -24.64
C ALA A 247 25.21 13.40 -25.21
N GLY A 248 26.02 14.37 -24.77
CA GLY A 248 25.89 15.77 -25.13
C GLY A 248 25.79 15.95 -26.64
N SER A 249 24.66 16.49 -27.08
CA SER A 249 24.64 17.30 -28.30
C SER A 249 25.21 18.67 -27.92
N ALA A 250 26.43 18.94 -28.38
CA ALA A 250 27.10 20.21 -28.20
C ALA A 250 26.22 21.38 -28.70
N PRO A 251 26.15 22.51 -27.99
CA PRO A 251 25.53 23.71 -28.54
C PRO A 251 26.40 24.26 -29.66
N THR A 252 25.86 24.24 -30.88
CA THR A 252 26.39 24.96 -32.03
C THR A 252 26.35 26.46 -31.71
N SER A 253 27.52 27.08 -31.61
CA SER A 253 27.69 28.52 -31.41
C SER A 253 26.90 29.34 -32.44
N PRO A 254 26.04 30.30 -32.04
CA PRO A 254 25.54 31.28 -32.98
C PRO A 254 26.64 32.31 -33.28
N SER A 255 27.00 32.36 -34.56
CA SER A 255 27.88 33.33 -35.18
C SER A 255 27.42 34.77 -34.94
N LEU A 256 28.37 35.61 -34.56
CA LEU A 256 28.31 37.07 -34.56
C LEU A 256 27.74 37.61 -35.90
N SER A 257 26.68 38.41 -35.84
CA SER A 257 26.41 39.42 -36.86
C SER A 257 26.28 40.79 -36.19
N SER A 258 27.17 41.66 -36.63
CA SER A 258 27.36 43.03 -36.22
C SER A 258 26.26 43.90 -36.84
N ALA A 259 25.57 44.71 -36.04
CA ALA A 259 24.78 45.82 -36.55
C ALA A 259 25.01 47.06 -35.67
N ARG A 260 25.90 47.93 -36.17
CA ARG A 260 26.09 49.32 -35.74
C ARG A 260 24.96 50.20 -36.25
N GLY A 261 24.65 51.27 -35.51
CA GLY A 261 23.92 52.46 -35.97
C GLY A 261 22.88 52.91 -34.95
N ALA A 262 23.25 53.63 -33.88
CA ALA A 262 23.49 55.07 -33.82
C ALA A 262 22.25 55.92 -34.15
N SER A 263 21.72 56.61 -33.14
CA SER A 263 20.99 57.88 -33.29
C SER A 263 21.20 58.71 -32.01
N PRO A 264 21.31 60.05 -32.13
CA PRO A 264 21.55 60.96 -31.02
C PRO A 264 20.35 61.07 -30.06
#